data_AF-M6DLR4-F1
#
_entry.id   AF-M6DLR4-F1
#
_cell.length_a   1.000
_cell.length_b   1.000
_cell.length_c   1.000
_cell.angle_alpha   90.00
_cell.angle_beta   90.00
_cell.angle_gamma   90.00
#
_symmetry.space_group_name_H-M   'P 1'
#
loop_
_entity.id
_entity.type
_entity.pdbx_description
1 polymer ?
#
loop_
_entity_poly.entity_id
_entity_poly.type
_entity_poly.pdbx_seq_one_letter_code
_entity_poly.pdbx_strand_id
1 'polypeptide(L)'
;MELNSKIVEARVMHDRKTPKPNRFNYGIFTFQLDLDELDRVNDRLWMLGNNKFRVFSFKDKDHLNFGKEGLKENFLEYLRQEGVKEKVEKVTLITNLRVFGYVFNPVSFYFAEDKDGNPLCAVAEVGNTFGEMKLYFLGKGSFDQKGFKKKEGKFFYVSPFVSLDSEFEFYLNPPQGGKINLRIDAFEKGERVMVTTYTGKVLDLTDLNLIRMFLKYPFVTIRVIGLIHWQALLLYLKKLPFIRKNEGLDKQRGLHLGRR
;
A
#
# COMPACT_ATOMS: atom_id res chain seq x y z
N MET A 1 -4.02 17.02 -22.78
CA MET A 1 -3.89 15.58 -22.39
C MET A 1 -4.44 15.40 -21.00
N GLU A 2 -5.36 14.46 -20.80
CA GLU A 2 -5.87 14.08 -19.48
C GLU A 2 -4.77 13.38 -18.65
N LEU A 3 -4.92 13.36 -17.32
CA LEU A 3 -4.01 12.65 -16.42
C LEU A 3 -4.33 11.14 -16.42
N ASN A 4 -3.28 10.31 -16.41
CA ASN A 4 -3.38 8.87 -16.26
C ASN A 4 -3.76 8.46 -14.83
N SER A 5 -3.38 9.27 -13.85
CA SER A 5 -3.67 9.09 -12.44
C SER A 5 -5.17 9.09 -12.19
N LYS A 6 -5.60 8.27 -11.23
CA LYS A 6 -7.00 8.03 -10.89
C LYS A 6 -7.21 8.07 -9.38
N ILE A 7 -8.45 8.31 -8.98
CA ILE A 7 -8.92 8.08 -7.62
C ILE A 7 -9.44 6.65 -7.55
N VAL A 8 -9.12 5.92 -6.49
CA VAL A 8 -9.61 4.55 -6.29
C VAL A 8 -10.64 4.55 -5.19
N GLU A 9 -11.91 4.30 -5.52
CA GLU A 9 -12.91 3.98 -4.50
C GLU A 9 -12.80 2.48 -4.17
N ALA A 10 -12.37 2.16 -2.95
CA ALA A 10 -12.00 0.82 -2.56
C ALA A 10 -12.80 0.31 -1.34
N ARG A 11 -12.82 -1.02 -1.23
CA ARG A 11 -13.23 -1.76 -0.04
C ARG A 11 -12.06 -2.61 0.42
N VAL A 12 -11.74 -2.47 1.70
CA VAL A 12 -10.77 -3.30 2.38
C VAL A 12 -11.52 -4.28 3.25
N MET A 13 -11.16 -5.55 3.16
CA MET A 13 -11.71 -6.61 3.98
C MET A 13 -10.57 -7.35 4.67
N HIS A 14 -10.76 -7.62 5.94
CA HIS A 14 -9.88 -8.42 6.77
C HIS A 14 -10.69 -9.57 7.33
N ASP A 15 -10.22 -10.79 7.14
CA ASP A 15 -10.87 -12.01 7.59
C ASP A 15 -9.82 -12.89 8.27
N ARG A 16 -9.72 -12.72 9.59
CA ARG A 16 -8.94 -13.61 10.45
C ARG A 16 -9.75 -14.88 10.69
N LYS A 17 -9.13 -16.02 10.40
CA LYS A 17 -9.71 -17.36 10.61
C LYS A 17 -9.34 -17.93 11.97
N THR A 18 -8.07 -17.85 12.34
CA THR A 18 -7.51 -18.46 13.55
C THR A 18 -6.69 -17.45 14.36
N PRO A 19 -6.48 -17.68 15.67
CA PRO A 19 -7.16 -18.69 16.51
C PRO A 19 -8.61 -18.32 16.82
N LYS A 20 -9.01 -17.05 16.68
CA LYS A 20 -10.40 -16.61 16.85
C LYS A 20 -10.87 -15.87 15.60
N PRO A 21 -12.04 -16.23 15.06
CA PRO A 21 -12.54 -15.60 13.86
C PRO A 21 -12.86 -14.13 14.12
N ASN A 22 -12.43 -13.28 13.19
CA ASN A 22 -12.76 -11.86 13.18
C ASN A 22 -12.74 -11.36 11.75
N ARG A 23 -13.92 -11.02 11.24
CA ARG A 23 -14.09 -10.51 9.88
C ARG A 23 -14.72 -9.13 9.91
N PHE A 24 -14.13 -8.20 9.18
CA PHE A 24 -14.67 -6.88 8.99
C PHE A 24 -14.30 -6.35 7.60
N ASN A 25 -15.12 -5.44 7.09
CA ASN A 25 -14.81 -4.72 5.86
C ASN A 25 -15.20 -3.25 6.03
N TYR A 26 -14.54 -2.37 5.28
CA TYR A 26 -14.80 -0.94 5.30
C TYR A 26 -14.46 -0.33 3.94
N GLY A 27 -15.21 0.71 3.57
CA GLY A 27 -14.94 1.50 2.38
C GLY A 27 -13.94 2.61 2.67
N ILE A 28 -13.05 2.84 1.72
CA ILE A 28 -12.09 3.95 1.69
C ILE A 28 -11.99 4.50 0.28
N PHE A 29 -11.28 5.61 0.11
CA PHE A 29 -10.73 5.99 -1.18
C PHE A 29 -9.23 6.21 -1.05
N THR A 30 -8.51 5.90 -2.11
CA THR A 30 -7.06 6.09 -2.23
C THR A 30 -6.75 6.62 -3.64
N PHE A 31 -5.48 6.60 -4.03
CA PHE A 31 -5.02 7.14 -5.29
C PHE A 31 -4.21 6.11 -6.06
N GLN A 32 -4.44 6.02 -7.36
CA GLN A 32 -3.57 5.35 -8.31
C GLN A 32 -2.83 6.45 -9.07
N LEU A 33 -1.56 6.63 -8.81
CA LEU A 33 -0.74 7.70 -9.35
C LEU A 33 0.21 7.14 -10.41
N ASP A 34 0.26 7.80 -11.55
CA ASP A 34 1.33 7.61 -12.52
C ASP A 34 2.49 8.54 -12.13
N LEU A 35 3.62 7.96 -11.75
CA LEU A 35 4.73 8.74 -11.19
C LEU A 35 5.34 9.71 -12.21
N ASP A 36 5.17 9.46 -13.51
CA ASP A 36 5.69 10.29 -14.61
C ASP A 36 4.99 11.64 -14.79
N GLU A 37 3.80 11.79 -14.21
CA GLU A 37 2.98 13.00 -14.37
C GLU A 37 2.78 13.77 -13.07
N LEU A 38 3.44 13.36 -11.97
CA LEU A 38 3.30 14.01 -10.67
C LEU A 38 3.67 15.50 -10.70
N ASP A 39 4.62 15.92 -11.52
CA ASP A 39 4.97 17.34 -11.64
C ASP A 39 3.84 18.17 -12.25
N ARG A 40 3.06 17.57 -13.15
CA ARG A 40 1.93 18.23 -13.83
C ARG A 40 0.69 18.37 -12.95
N VAL A 41 0.63 17.62 -11.84
CA VAL A 41 -0.49 17.66 -10.89
C VAL A 41 -0.65 19.06 -10.30
N ASN A 42 0.46 19.73 -9.98
CA ASN A 42 0.44 21.02 -9.31
C ASN A 42 -0.25 22.11 -10.12
N ASP A 43 -0.13 22.04 -11.44
CA ASP A 43 -0.68 23.03 -12.38
C ASP A 43 -2.14 22.75 -12.75
N ARG A 44 -2.61 21.52 -12.55
CA ARG A 44 -3.91 21.05 -13.08
C ARG A 44 -5.00 20.90 -12.04
N LEU A 45 -4.63 20.52 -10.84
CA LEU A 45 -5.56 20.30 -9.74
C LEU A 45 -5.26 21.35 -8.68
N TRP A 46 -6.27 21.88 -8.00
CA TRP A 46 -6.03 22.79 -6.87
C TRP A 46 -6.22 22.09 -5.53
N MET A 47 -6.92 20.96 -5.49
CA MET A 47 -7.10 20.16 -4.28
C MET A 47 -5.97 19.17 -4.02
N LEU A 48 -5.23 18.73 -5.05
CA LEU A 48 -4.14 17.76 -4.93
C LEU A 48 -2.80 18.39 -5.26
N GLY A 49 -1.80 18.27 -4.38
CA GLY A 49 -0.45 18.80 -4.59
C GLY A 49 0.62 17.72 -4.59
N ASN A 50 1.55 17.79 -5.54
CA ASN A 50 2.81 17.04 -5.51
C ASN A 50 3.85 17.85 -4.72
N ASN A 51 4.34 17.28 -3.61
CA ASN A 51 5.26 17.90 -2.67
C ASN A 51 4.83 19.29 -2.15
N LYS A 52 3.56 19.65 -2.32
CA LYS A 52 2.96 20.95 -1.97
C LYS A 52 1.76 20.75 -1.06
N PHE A 53 1.60 21.62 -0.06
CA PHE A 53 0.46 21.55 0.85
C PHE A 53 -0.83 21.97 0.13
N ARG A 54 -1.78 21.03 0.07
CA ARG A 54 -3.16 21.19 -0.39
C ARG A 54 -4.07 20.28 0.45
N VAL A 55 -5.37 20.25 0.15
CA VAL A 55 -6.33 19.34 0.82
C VAL A 55 -5.80 17.91 0.77
N PHE A 56 -5.39 17.47 -0.42
CA PHE A 56 -4.66 16.23 -0.66
C PHE A 56 -3.21 16.57 -1.02
N SER A 57 -2.24 15.97 -0.34
CA SER A 57 -0.82 16.20 -0.64
C SER A 57 -0.10 14.88 -0.79
N PHE A 58 0.50 14.67 -1.96
CA PHE A 58 1.53 13.67 -2.17
C PHE A 58 2.87 14.22 -1.71
N LYS A 59 3.67 13.40 -1.03
CA LYS A 59 4.97 13.76 -0.49
C LYS A 59 5.90 12.57 -0.68
N ASP A 60 7.01 12.77 -1.39
CA ASP A 60 7.99 11.70 -1.60
C ASP A 60 8.51 11.14 -0.27
N LYS A 61 8.62 11.99 0.75
CA LYS A 61 9.11 11.60 2.08
C LYS A 61 8.24 10.58 2.81
N ASP A 62 7.00 10.36 2.36
CA ASP A 62 6.09 9.36 2.94
C ASP A 62 6.37 7.94 2.43
N HIS A 63 7.31 7.81 1.50
CA HIS A 63 7.61 6.60 0.75
C HIS A 63 9.09 6.21 0.86
N LEU A 64 9.44 5.08 0.24
CA LEU A 64 10.81 4.58 0.11
C LEU A 64 11.80 5.67 -0.35
N ASN A 65 13.00 5.64 0.25
CA ASN A 65 14.04 6.60 -0.02
C ASN A 65 15.41 5.90 -0.05
N PHE A 66 16.06 5.96 -1.19
CA PHE A 66 17.38 5.43 -1.52
C PHE A 66 18.35 6.54 -1.92
N GLY A 67 18.13 7.77 -1.44
CA GLY A 67 19.02 8.92 -1.63
C GLY A 67 18.95 9.56 -3.03
N LYS A 68 17.88 9.30 -3.79
CA LYS A 68 17.61 9.94 -5.09
C LYS A 68 16.63 11.10 -4.95
N GLU A 69 16.60 11.96 -5.96
CA GLU A 69 15.64 13.04 -6.08
C GLU A 69 14.32 12.49 -6.65
N GLY A 70 13.22 12.62 -5.91
CA GLY A 70 11.90 12.13 -6.35
C GLY A 70 11.63 10.65 -6.04
N LEU A 71 10.35 10.28 -5.86
CA LEU A 71 9.98 8.89 -5.55
C LEU A 71 10.27 7.93 -6.71
N LYS A 72 10.10 8.35 -7.96
CA LYS A 72 10.31 7.47 -9.13
C LYS A 72 11.76 6.99 -9.18
N GLU A 73 12.70 7.90 -9.02
CA GLU A 73 14.13 7.64 -9.08
C GLU A 73 14.58 6.77 -7.91
N ASN A 74 14.04 7.01 -6.71
CA ASN A 74 14.27 6.16 -5.54
C ASN A 74 13.74 4.74 -5.79
N PHE A 75 12.59 4.60 -6.42
CA PHE A 75 12.01 3.30 -6.77
C PHE A 75 12.84 2.59 -7.84
N LEU A 76 13.31 3.29 -8.87
CA LEU A 76 14.20 2.72 -9.88
C LEU A 76 15.55 2.26 -9.30
N GLU A 77 16.11 3.01 -8.36
CA GLU A 77 17.32 2.60 -7.64
C GLU A 77 17.08 1.31 -6.84
N TYR A 78 15.94 1.20 -6.16
CA TYR A 78 15.54 -0.03 -5.48
C TYR A 78 15.43 -1.22 -6.45
N LEU A 79 14.75 -1.05 -7.58
CA LEU A 79 14.61 -2.11 -8.59
C LEU A 79 15.97 -2.56 -9.15
N ARG A 80 16.91 -1.63 -9.34
CA ARG A 80 18.29 -1.94 -9.76
C ARG A 80 19.01 -2.79 -8.72
N GLN A 81 18.83 -2.50 -7.42
CA GLN A 81 19.41 -3.28 -6.32
C GLN A 81 18.81 -4.69 -6.22
N GLU A 82 17.52 -4.84 -6.53
CA GLU A 82 16.83 -6.13 -6.65
C GLU A 82 17.19 -6.92 -7.94
N GLY A 83 18.01 -6.33 -8.82
CA GLY A 83 18.52 -7.01 -10.03
C GLY A 83 17.61 -6.94 -11.25
N VAL A 84 16.62 -6.03 -11.27
CA VAL A 84 15.83 -5.75 -12.48
C VAL A 84 16.75 -5.10 -13.53
N LYS A 85 16.85 -5.71 -14.71
CA LYS A 85 17.74 -5.25 -15.81
C LYS A 85 16.96 -4.56 -16.93
N GLU A 86 15.68 -4.88 -17.07
CA GLU A 86 14.81 -4.30 -18.07
C GLU A 86 14.58 -2.80 -17.79
N LYS A 87 14.44 -2.03 -18.86
CA LYS A 87 14.09 -0.61 -18.75
C LYS A 87 12.62 -0.50 -18.30
N VAL A 88 12.42 0.11 -17.14
CA VAL A 88 11.10 0.50 -16.64
C VAL A 88 10.68 1.79 -17.34
N GLU A 89 9.57 1.75 -18.06
CA GLU A 89 9.03 2.92 -18.74
C GLU A 89 8.04 3.65 -17.83
N LYS A 90 7.12 2.90 -17.21
CA LYS A 90 6.04 3.44 -16.39
C LYS A 90 6.04 2.85 -14.99
N VAL A 91 5.75 3.68 -14.00
CA VAL A 91 5.54 3.25 -12.61
C VAL A 91 4.19 3.75 -12.13
N THR A 92 3.31 2.81 -11.78
CA THR A 92 2.01 3.11 -11.18
C THR A 92 2.07 2.82 -9.69
N LEU A 93 1.64 3.78 -8.87
CA LEU A 93 1.60 3.70 -7.41
C LEU A 93 0.17 3.76 -6.90
N ILE A 94 -0.27 2.73 -6.17
CA ILE A 94 -1.51 2.75 -5.40
C ILE A 94 -1.18 3.11 -3.96
N THR A 95 -1.63 4.26 -3.47
CA THR A 95 -1.24 4.80 -2.16
C THR A 95 -2.30 5.72 -1.53
N ASN A 96 -2.18 5.96 -0.22
CA ASN A 96 -2.89 7.04 0.47
C ASN A 96 -2.08 8.34 0.41
N LEU A 97 -2.79 9.46 0.27
CA LEU A 97 -2.20 10.79 0.35
C LEU A 97 -2.46 11.44 1.71
N ARG A 98 -1.67 12.46 2.05
CA ARG A 98 -1.96 13.31 3.20
C ARG A 98 -3.26 14.06 2.96
N VAL A 99 -4.13 14.05 3.97
CA VAL A 99 -5.32 14.90 4.04
C VAL A 99 -5.05 16.00 5.07
N PHE A 100 -5.04 17.27 4.65
CA PHE A 100 -4.61 18.41 5.48
C PHE A 100 -3.26 18.18 6.19
N GLY A 101 -2.30 17.58 5.47
CA GLY A 101 -0.96 17.32 5.99
C GLY A 101 -0.80 16.05 6.83
N TYR A 102 -1.89 15.35 7.17
CA TYR A 102 -1.86 14.12 7.94
C TYR A 102 -2.11 12.88 7.08
N VAL A 103 -1.29 11.83 7.24
CA VAL A 103 -1.45 10.55 6.54
C VAL A 103 -1.22 9.39 7.49
N PHE A 104 -1.98 8.33 7.27
CA PHE A 104 -1.61 6.99 7.71
C PHE A 104 -1.69 6.08 6.48
N ASN A 105 -0.53 5.61 6.03
CA ASN A 105 -0.41 4.79 4.84
C ASN A 105 0.04 3.37 5.22
N PRO A 106 -0.91 2.43 5.43
CA PRO A 106 -0.56 1.08 5.91
C PRO A 106 0.14 0.25 4.84
N VAL A 107 -0.15 0.50 3.57
CA VAL A 107 0.48 -0.19 2.45
C VAL A 107 0.37 0.65 1.18
N SER A 108 1.47 0.71 0.42
CA SER A 108 1.51 1.20 -0.95
C SER A 108 1.86 0.05 -1.90
N PHE A 109 1.33 0.08 -3.12
CA PHE A 109 1.63 -0.92 -4.15
C PHE A 109 2.19 -0.24 -5.39
N TYR A 110 3.40 -0.64 -5.78
CA TYR A 110 4.05 -0.19 -7.00
C TYR A 110 3.92 -1.27 -8.07
N PHE A 111 3.65 -0.85 -9.30
CA PHE A 111 3.68 -1.68 -10.49
C PHE A 111 4.58 -1.02 -11.53
N ALA A 112 5.57 -1.76 -12.02
CA ALA A 112 6.49 -1.31 -13.05
C ALA A 112 6.17 -2.02 -14.37
N GLU A 113 6.14 -1.26 -15.47
CA GLU A 113 5.84 -1.75 -16.81
C GLU A 113 6.94 -1.32 -17.80
N ASP A 114 7.14 -2.14 -18.83
CA ASP A 114 8.01 -1.78 -19.95
C ASP A 114 7.31 -0.87 -20.96
N LYS A 115 8.03 -0.50 -22.03
CA LYS A 115 7.53 0.36 -23.11
C LYS A 115 6.29 -0.19 -23.84
N ASP A 116 6.12 -1.51 -23.83
CA ASP A 116 5.04 -2.22 -24.52
C ASP A 116 3.84 -2.46 -23.57
N GLY A 117 3.93 -1.95 -22.34
CA GLY A 117 2.92 -2.12 -21.29
C GLY A 117 2.98 -3.50 -20.60
N ASN A 118 4.06 -4.26 -20.80
CA ASN A 118 4.18 -5.55 -20.13
C ASN A 118 4.64 -5.35 -18.67
N PRO A 119 4.03 -6.08 -17.72
CA PRO A 119 4.39 -5.99 -16.31
C PRO A 119 5.79 -6.57 -16.07
N LEU A 120 6.67 -5.77 -15.45
CA LEU A 120 8.04 -6.15 -15.10
C LEU A 120 8.15 -6.63 -13.65
N CYS A 121 7.57 -5.88 -12.72
CA CYS A 121 7.55 -6.24 -11.30
C CYS A 121 6.45 -5.50 -10.54
N ALA A 122 6.14 -6.00 -9.34
CA ALA A 122 5.36 -5.29 -8.34
C ALA A 122 6.13 -5.20 -7.02
N VAL A 123 5.86 -4.16 -6.24
CA VAL A 123 6.41 -4.00 -4.89
C VAL A 123 5.31 -3.61 -3.93
N ALA A 124 5.19 -4.34 -2.82
CA ALA A 124 4.35 -3.92 -1.71
C ALA A 124 5.22 -3.22 -0.66
N GLU A 125 5.00 -1.93 -0.47
CA GLU A 125 5.58 -1.15 0.62
C GLU A 125 4.63 -1.21 1.81
N VAL A 126 4.92 -2.06 2.77
CA VAL A 126 4.06 -2.24 3.95
C VAL A 126 4.59 -1.38 5.08
N GLY A 127 3.76 -0.50 5.60
CA GLY A 127 4.06 0.37 6.74
C GLY A 127 3.44 -0.15 8.05
N ASN A 128 3.85 0.42 9.17
CA ASN A 128 3.20 0.20 10.46
C ASN A 128 2.93 1.51 11.22
N THR A 129 2.22 1.41 12.33
CA THR A 129 1.87 2.55 13.19
C THR A 129 3.06 3.17 13.93
N PHE A 130 4.26 2.58 13.82
CA PHE A 130 5.49 3.09 14.42
C PHE A 130 6.31 3.96 13.45
N GLY A 131 5.94 4.00 12.16
CA GLY A 131 6.66 4.76 11.13
C GLY A 131 7.80 3.97 10.49
N GLU A 132 7.83 2.65 10.70
CA GLU A 132 8.71 1.75 9.96
C GLU A 132 7.99 1.26 8.69
N MET A 133 8.77 0.86 7.71
CA MET A 133 8.25 0.23 6.49
C MET A 133 9.15 -0.91 6.04
N LYS A 134 8.57 -1.85 5.29
CA LYS A 134 9.28 -2.95 4.64
C LYS A 134 8.77 -3.11 3.22
N LEU A 135 9.71 -3.31 2.29
CA LEU A 135 9.41 -3.58 0.90
C LEU A 135 9.36 -5.10 0.67
N TYR A 136 8.36 -5.54 -0.10
CA TYR A 136 8.25 -6.92 -0.59
C TYR A 136 8.28 -6.88 -2.12
N PHE A 137 9.35 -7.41 -2.71
CA PHE A 137 9.58 -7.39 -4.14
C PHE A 137 9.01 -8.63 -4.84
N LEU A 138 8.22 -8.40 -5.89
CA LEU A 138 7.66 -9.43 -6.75
C LEU A 138 8.18 -9.21 -8.18
N GLY A 139 9.27 -9.90 -8.53
CA GLY A 139 9.88 -9.81 -9.84
C GLY A 139 9.10 -10.53 -10.95
N LYS A 140 9.54 -10.38 -12.19
CA LYS A 140 8.90 -10.94 -13.40
C LYS A 140 8.56 -12.43 -13.33
N GLY A 141 9.43 -13.24 -12.71
CA GLY A 141 9.19 -14.68 -12.53
C GLY A 141 8.03 -15.04 -11.60
N SER A 142 7.51 -14.06 -10.85
CA SER A 142 6.30 -14.21 -10.03
C SER A 142 5.03 -13.79 -10.76
N PHE A 143 5.14 -13.27 -11.99
CA PHE A 143 3.99 -12.91 -12.79
C PHE A 143 3.37 -14.15 -13.43
N ASP A 144 2.10 -14.40 -13.12
CA ASP A 144 1.26 -15.41 -13.77
C ASP A 144 0.17 -14.69 -14.59
N GLN A 145 -0.68 -15.43 -15.32
CA GLN A 145 -1.64 -14.96 -16.32
C GLN A 145 -2.33 -13.61 -16.05
N LYS A 146 -2.63 -13.30 -14.78
CA LYS A 146 -3.42 -12.12 -14.39
C LYS A 146 -2.76 -11.20 -13.36
N GLY A 147 -1.57 -11.52 -12.86
CA GLY A 147 -0.95 -10.74 -11.79
C GLY A 147 0.25 -11.41 -11.12
N PHE A 148 0.88 -10.68 -10.22
CA PHE A 148 2.04 -11.15 -9.47
C PHE A 148 1.61 -11.99 -8.28
N LYS A 149 2.23 -13.16 -8.10
CA LYS A 149 2.02 -14.05 -6.98
C LYS A 149 3.35 -14.48 -6.36
N LYS A 150 3.59 -14.11 -5.09
CA LYS A 150 4.79 -14.51 -4.36
C LYS A 150 4.48 -14.77 -2.89
N LYS A 151 5.08 -15.82 -2.34
CA LYS A 151 5.08 -16.09 -0.90
C LYS A 151 6.43 -15.68 -0.29
N GLU A 152 6.40 -14.93 0.80
CA GLU A 152 7.60 -14.37 1.43
C GLU A 152 7.43 -14.25 2.95
N GLY A 153 8.51 -14.43 3.70
CA GLY A 153 8.50 -14.28 5.16
C GLY A 153 8.22 -12.83 5.57
N LYS A 154 7.25 -12.64 6.48
CA LYS A 154 6.83 -11.33 6.96
C LYS A 154 7.97 -10.60 7.66
N PHE A 155 8.52 -11.16 8.75
CA PHE A 155 9.65 -10.58 9.50
C PHE A 155 9.52 -9.06 9.76
N PHE A 156 8.29 -8.58 9.97
CA PHE A 156 7.97 -7.16 10.12
C PHE A 156 6.75 -6.96 11.01
N TYR A 157 6.86 -6.10 12.02
CA TYR A 157 5.77 -5.86 12.94
C TYR A 157 4.68 -4.98 12.30
N VAL A 158 3.61 -5.59 11.79
CA VAL A 158 2.43 -4.85 11.25
C VAL A 158 1.21 -4.91 12.15
N SER A 159 1.17 -5.87 13.08
CA SER A 159 0.04 -6.09 13.97
C SER A 159 0.50 -6.86 15.22
N PRO A 160 0.00 -6.49 16.42
CA PRO A 160 0.26 -7.24 17.66
C PRO A 160 -0.32 -8.66 17.67
N PHE A 161 -1.19 -9.00 16.71
CA PHE A 161 -1.95 -10.26 16.69
C PHE A 161 -1.56 -11.18 15.53
N VAL A 162 -0.51 -10.88 14.77
CA VAL A 162 0.03 -11.77 13.73
C VAL A 162 1.49 -12.00 14.06
N SER A 163 1.92 -13.26 14.10
CA SER A 163 3.31 -13.61 14.43
C SER A 163 4.31 -12.91 13.50
N LEU A 164 5.51 -12.60 14.00
CA LEU A 164 6.61 -12.09 13.16
C LEU A 164 7.16 -13.16 12.21
N ASP A 165 7.05 -14.43 12.60
CA ASP A 165 7.48 -15.60 11.83
C ASP A 165 6.42 -16.07 10.82
N SER A 166 5.35 -15.29 10.60
CA SER A 166 4.34 -15.63 9.60
C SER A 166 4.87 -15.41 8.18
N GLU A 167 4.25 -16.03 7.20
CA GLU A 167 4.51 -15.78 5.79
C GLU A 167 3.37 -14.97 5.19
N PHE A 168 3.68 -14.08 4.25
CA PHE A 168 2.70 -13.41 3.41
C PHE A 168 2.72 -14.00 2.01
N GLU A 169 1.54 -14.36 1.51
CA GLU A 169 1.33 -14.68 0.11
C GLU A 169 0.58 -13.51 -0.54
N PHE A 170 1.29 -12.83 -1.44
CA PHE A 170 0.79 -11.67 -2.17
C PHE A 170 0.16 -12.10 -3.48
N TYR A 171 -0.96 -11.49 -3.81
CA TYR A 171 -1.66 -11.61 -5.08
C TYR A 171 -1.93 -10.17 -5.56
N LEU A 172 -1.06 -9.66 -6.43
CA LEU A 172 -1.05 -8.26 -6.85
C LEU A 172 -1.34 -8.18 -8.34
N ASN A 173 -2.61 -7.93 -8.69
CA ASN A 173 -2.99 -7.72 -10.07
C ASN A 173 -2.71 -6.25 -10.43
N PRO A 174 -1.95 -5.99 -11.51
CA PRO A 174 -1.80 -4.63 -12.01
C PRO A 174 -3.17 -3.99 -12.30
N PRO A 175 -3.30 -2.67 -12.08
CA PRO A 175 -4.56 -1.97 -12.30
C PRO A 175 -4.92 -1.95 -13.79
N GLN A 176 -5.78 -2.88 -14.22
CA GLN A 176 -6.26 -2.98 -15.60
C GLN A 176 -7.79 -2.94 -15.67
N GLY A 177 -8.33 -2.35 -16.75
CA GLY A 177 -9.78 -2.29 -16.99
C GLY A 177 -10.57 -1.52 -15.93
N GLY A 178 -9.93 -0.55 -15.26
CA GLY A 178 -10.54 0.33 -14.27
C GLY A 178 -10.93 -0.33 -12.95
N LYS A 179 -10.35 -1.49 -12.64
CA LYS A 179 -10.60 -2.22 -11.39
C LYS A 179 -9.29 -2.50 -10.67
N ILE A 180 -9.35 -2.46 -9.34
CA ILE A 180 -8.26 -2.89 -8.46
C ILE A 180 -8.66 -4.21 -7.80
N ASN A 181 -7.74 -5.17 -7.79
CA ASN A 181 -7.90 -6.42 -7.07
C ASN A 181 -6.55 -6.88 -6.51
N LEU A 182 -6.35 -6.64 -5.22
CA LEU A 182 -5.15 -7.03 -4.50
C LEU A 182 -5.55 -7.88 -3.30
N ARG A 183 -4.72 -8.85 -2.97
CA ARG A 183 -4.93 -9.72 -1.83
C ARG A 183 -3.62 -10.10 -1.19
N ILE A 184 -3.62 -10.17 0.14
CA ILE A 184 -2.50 -10.61 0.96
C ILE A 184 -3.06 -11.64 1.93
N ASP A 185 -2.55 -12.86 1.85
CA ASP A 185 -2.87 -13.92 2.80
C ASP A 185 -1.72 -14.07 3.79
N ALA A 186 -2.03 -14.18 5.08
CA ALA A 186 -1.05 -14.52 6.10
C ALA A 186 -1.15 -16.00 6.45
N PHE A 187 0.01 -16.67 6.52
CA PHE A 187 0.16 -18.06 6.90
C PHE A 187 1.01 -18.20 8.16
N GLU A 188 0.58 -19.07 9.07
CA GLU A 188 1.37 -19.48 10.23
C GLU A 188 1.40 -21.01 10.26
N LYS A 189 2.61 -21.59 10.37
CA LYS A 189 2.81 -23.06 10.37
C LYS A 189 2.13 -23.78 9.19
N GLY A 190 2.11 -23.15 8.01
CA GLY A 190 1.49 -23.68 6.80
C GLY A 190 -0.03 -23.47 6.70
N GLU A 191 -0.69 -23.00 7.76
CA GLU A 191 -2.13 -22.72 7.75
C GLU A 191 -2.40 -21.25 7.45
N ARG A 192 -3.42 -20.99 6.64
CA ARG A 192 -3.86 -19.61 6.36
C ARG A 192 -4.65 -19.05 7.52
N VAL A 193 -4.05 -18.11 8.25
CA VAL A 193 -4.63 -17.52 9.45
C VAL A 193 -5.43 -16.25 9.17
N MET A 194 -5.12 -15.54 8.09
CA MET A 194 -5.77 -14.27 7.75
C MET A 194 -5.80 -14.03 6.24
N VAL A 195 -6.89 -13.45 5.77
CA VAL A 195 -7.05 -12.97 4.39
C VAL A 195 -7.32 -11.48 4.45
N THR A 196 -6.55 -10.70 3.69
CA THR A 196 -6.79 -9.27 3.49
C THR A 196 -6.99 -9.03 2.01
N THR A 197 -8.11 -8.40 1.64
CA THR A 197 -8.38 -8.02 0.25
C THR A 197 -8.56 -6.52 0.14
N TYR A 198 -8.05 -5.96 -0.94
CA TYR A 198 -8.23 -4.59 -1.37
C TYR A 198 -8.82 -4.62 -2.77
N THR A 199 -10.09 -4.25 -2.91
CA THR A 199 -10.78 -4.25 -4.20
C THR A 199 -11.45 -2.92 -4.44
N GLY A 200 -11.49 -2.44 -5.68
CA GLY A 200 -12.03 -1.11 -5.95
C GLY A 200 -12.26 -0.83 -7.42
N LYS A 201 -12.84 0.34 -7.67
CA LYS A 201 -13.01 0.91 -9.01
C LYS A 201 -12.26 2.22 -9.08
N VAL A 202 -11.74 2.54 -10.26
CA VAL A 202 -11.06 3.80 -10.51
C VAL A 202 -12.05 4.86 -11.01
N LEU A 203 -11.78 6.11 -10.67
CA LEU A 203 -12.47 7.31 -11.10
C LEU A 203 -11.43 8.29 -11.64
N ASP A 204 -11.80 9.14 -12.59
CA ASP A 204 -10.87 10.16 -13.11
C ASP A 204 -10.42 11.11 -12.01
N LEU A 205 -9.13 11.45 -12.04
CA LEU A 205 -8.55 12.39 -11.09
C LEU A 205 -8.90 13.82 -11.49
N THR A 206 -10.02 14.30 -10.96
CA THR A 206 -10.51 15.67 -11.14
C THR A 206 -10.85 16.28 -9.78
N ASP A 207 -10.78 17.61 -9.66
CA ASP A 207 -11.16 18.29 -8.41
C ASP A 207 -12.62 17.96 -8.01
N LEU A 208 -13.53 17.83 -8.97
CA LEU A 208 -14.91 17.42 -8.68
C LEU A 208 -14.99 16.05 -8.01
N ASN A 209 -14.26 15.06 -8.52
CA ASN A 209 -14.23 13.72 -7.93
C ASN A 209 -13.48 13.73 -6.58
N LEU A 210 -12.46 14.58 -6.41
CA LEU A 210 -11.77 14.78 -5.13
C LEU A 210 -12.73 15.34 -4.06
N ILE A 211 -13.50 16.38 -4.37
CA ILE A 211 -14.54 16.92 -3.47
C ILE A 211 -15.56 15.83 -3.15
N ARG A 212 -16.04 15.11 -4.17
CA ARG A 212 -17.04 14.05 -3.99
C ARG A 212 -16.55 12.96 -3.05
N MET A 213 -15.30 12.49 -3.21
CA MET A 213 -14.74 11.48 -2.32
C MET A 213 -14.45 12.01 -0.93
N PHE A 214 -13.96 13.26 -0.81
CA PHE A 214 -13.75 13.93 0.46
C PHE A 214 -15.05 14.01 1.29
N LEU A 215 -16.17 14.39 0.65
CA LEU A 215 -17.47 14.48 1.31
C LEU A 215 -18.11 13.11 1.59
N LYS A 216 -17.87 12.11 0.73
CA LYS A 216 -18.38 10.75 0.91
C LYS A 216 -17.65 9.98 2.01
N TYR A 217 -16.37 10.26 2.20
CA TYR A 217 -15.51 9.63 3.21
C TYR A 217 -14.84 10.70 4.09
N PRO A 218 -15.62 11.47 4.86
CA PRO A 218 -15.06 12.49 5.72
C PRO A 218 -14.20 11.84 6.80
N PHE A 219 -13.09 12.49 7.15
CA PHE A 219 -12.14 12.01 8.16
C PHE A 219 -11.66 10.56 7.93
N VAL A 220 -11.56 10.11 6.67
CA VAL A 220 -11.20 8.73 6.33
C VAL A 220 -9.93 8.26 7.06
N THR A 221 -8.90 9.11 7.15
CA THR A 221 -7.64 8.77 7.83
C THR A 221 -7.87 8.53 9.33
N ILE A 222 -8.60 9.42 10.01
CA ILE A 222 -8.93 9.27 11.45
C ILE A 222 -9.81 8.03 11.66
N ARG A 223 -10.79 7.82 10.78
CA ARG A 223 -11.67 6.64 10.82
C ARG A 223 -10.90 5.34 10.67
N VAL A 224 -9.96 5.26 9.74
CA VAL A 224 -9.12 4.08 9.54
C VAL A 224 -8.27 3.80 10.79
N ILE A 225 -7.64 4.82 11.37
CA ILE A 225 -6.87 4.67 12.61
C ILE A 225 -7.77 4.22 13.76
N GLY A 226 -8.94 4.85 13.92
CA GLY A 226 -9.92 4.45 14.92
C GLY A 226 -10.38 3.00 14.75
N LEU A 227 -10.63 2.57 13.51
CA LEU A 227 -10.97 1.17 13.20
C LEU A 227 -9.83 0.21 13.55
N ILE A 228 -8.57 0.57 13.28
CA ILE A 228 -7.41 -0.26 13.64
C ILE A 228 -7.34 -0.43 15.16
N HIS A 229 -7.46 0.66 15.93
CA HIS A 229 -7.42 0.61 17.39
C HIS A 229 -8.64 -0.12 17.97
N TRP A 230 -9.83 0.08 17.41
CA TRP A 230 -11.05 -0.59 17.81
C TRP A 230 -10.97 -2.11 17.57
N GLN A 231 -10.52 -2.53 16.40
CA GLN A 231 -10.32 -3.94 16.10
C GLN A 231 -9.23 -4.56 16.98
N ALA A 232 -8.16 -3.80 17.27
CA ALA A 232 -7.13 -4.25 18.20
C ALA A 232 -7.70 -4.45 19.62
N LEU A 233 -8.53 -3.53 20.11
CA LEU A 233 -9.22 -3.65 21.40
C LEU A 233 -10.17 -4.86 21.42
N LEU A 234 -10.96 -5.08 20.38
CA LEU A 234 -11.84 -6.25 20.28
C LEU A 234 -11.06 -7.56 20.33
N LEU A 235 -9.90 -7.65 19.67
CA LEU A 235 -9.04 -8.83 19.73
C LEU A 235 -8.40 -9.01 21.11
N TYR A 236 -8.00 -7.91 21.75
CA TYR A 236 -7.49 -7.93 23.12
C TYR A 236 -8.56 -8.40 24.12
N LEU A 237 -9.79 -7.89 24.03
CA LEU A 237 -10.93 -8.34 24.84
C LEU A 237 -11.29 -9.80 24.57
N LYS A 238 -11.10 -10.26 23.32
CA LYS A 238 -11.17 -11.68 22.95
C LYS A 238 -9.97 -12.50 23.48
N LYS A 239 -9.07 -11.94 24.29
CA LYS A 239 -7.91 -12.64 24.88
C LYS A 239 -6.99 -13.29 23.85
N LEU A 240 -6.78 -12.66 22.69
CA LEU A 240 -5.72 -13.11 21.78
C LEU A 240 -4.35 -12.82 22.41
N PRO A 241 -3.34 -13.67 22.16
CA PRO A 241 -1.96 -13.35 22.52
C PRO A 241 -1.57 -12.00 21.91
N PHE A 242 -1.15 -11.08 22.77
CA PHE A 242 -0.69 -9.76 22.39
C PHE A 242 0.84 -9.77 22.33
N ILE A 243 1.40 -9.60 21.15
CA ILE A 243 2.85 -9.51 20.96
C ILE A 243 3.25 -8.05 21.12
N ARG A 244 4.16 -7.75 22.06
CA ARG A 244 4.67 -6.38 22.23
C ARG A 244 5.65 -6.06 21.10
N LYS A 245 5.73 -4.80 20.68
CA LYS A 245 6.65 -4.35 19.63
C LYS A 245 8.12 -4.67 19.93
N ASN A 246 8.51 -4.64 21.20
CA ASN A 246 9.88 -4.93 21.64
C ASN A 246 10.17 -6.43 21.73
N GLU A 247 9.16 -7.30 21.61
CA GLU A 247 9.33 -8.75 21.56
C GLU A 247 9.69 -9.17 20.13
N GLY A 248 10.80 -9.89 19.96
CA GLY A 248 11.24 -10.39 18.65
C GLY A 248 11.92 -9.35 17.76
N LEU A 249 12.63 -8.37 18.33
CA LEU A 249 13.44 -7.41 17.55
C LEU A 249 14.45 -8.12 16.63
N ASP A 250 15.04 -9.21 17.10
CA ASP A 250 15.97 -10.10 16.37
C ASP A 250 15.35 -10.73 15.10
N LYS A 251 14.02 -10.86 15.08
CA LYS A 251 13.27 -11.44 13.96
C LYS A 251 12.89 -10.42 12.90
N GLN A 252 13.07 -9.13 13.16
CA GLN A 252 12.72 -8.08 12.21
C GLN A 252 13.85 -7.87 11.20
N ARG A 253 13.55 -7.95 9.90
CA ARG A 253 14.54 -7.92 8.81
C ARG A 253 14.06 -7.07 7.64
N GLY A 254 14.97 -6.33 7.01
CA GLY A 254 14.68 -5.49 5.85
C GLY A 254 13.83 -4.26 6.17
N LEU A 255 14.02 -3.67 7.35
CA LEU A 255 13.30 -2.48 7.77
C LEU A 255 13.93 -1.24 7.16
N HIS A 256 13.09 -0.36 6.61
CA HIS A 256 13.42 1.01 6.30
C HIS A 256 12.72 1.92 7.30
N LEU A 257 13.43 2.93 7.80
CA LEU A 257 12.84 3.96 8.64
C LEU A 257 12.20 5.00 7.72
N GLY A 258 10.87 5.16 7.80
CA GLY A 258 10.21 6.29 7.15
C GLY A 258 10.68 7.59 7.83
N ARG A 259 11.02 8.61 7.04
CA ARG A 259 11.28 9.95 7.58
C ARG A 259 9.93 10.59 7.94
N ARG A 260 9.68 10.85 9.23
CA ARG A 260 8.48 11.58 9.69
C ARG A 260 8.49 13.03 9.19
#